data_AF-A0A960XRI7-F1
#
_entry.id   AF-A0A960XRI7-F1
#
_cell.length_a   1.000
_cell.length_b   1.000
_cell.length_c   1.000
_cell.angle_alpha   90.00
_cell.angle_beta   90.00
_cell.angle_gamma   90.00
#
_symmetry.space_group_name_H-M   'P 1'
#
loop_
_entity.id
_entity.type
_entity.pdbx_description
1 polymer ?
#
loop_
_entity_poly.entity_id
_entity_poly.type
_entity_poly.pdbx_seq_one_letter_code
_entity_poly.pdbx_strand_id
1 'polypeptide(L)' 'MPTMIPGLRSPYETVGGLVYFGRMLDKIRLHAEGKLPDEWVSCLGPAHATTFDARCCRFLGIDYPDLVSE' A
#
# COMPACT_ATOMS: atom_id res chain seq x y z
N MET A 1 12.90 3.82 -13.96
CA MET A 1 12.88 5.13 -13.27
C MET A 1 11.98 5.00 -12.06
N PRO A 2 12.28 5.61 -10.89
CA PRO A 2 11.34 5.59 -9.78
C PRO A 2 10.09 6.36 -10.24
N THR A 3 8.94 5.70 -10.24
CA THR A 3 7.66 6.36 -10.47
C THR A 3 7.37 7.26 -9.26
N MET A 4 7.64 8.56 -9.43
CA MET A 4 7.28 9.57 -8.44
C MET A 4 5.78 9.80 -8.52
N ILE A 5 5.03 9.14 -7.64
CA ILE A 5 3.60 9.38 -7.44
C ILE A 5 3.49 10.41 -6.30
N PRO A 6 2.94 11.62 -6.55
CA PRO A 6 2.72 12.61 -5.50
C PRO A 6 1.87 12.02 -4.36
N GLY A 7 2.37 12.10 -3.12
CA GLY A 7 1.70 11.52 -1.95
C GLY A 7 2.07 10.07 -1.64
N LEU A 8 2.92 9.42 -2.44
CA LEU A 8 3.40 8.06 -2.17
C LEU A 8 4.80 8.09 -1.54
N ARG A 9 4.90 7.71 -0.27
CA ARG A 9 6.18 7.69 0.47
C ARG A 9 7.17 6.66 -0.07
N SER A 10 8.45 6.90 0.20
CA SER A 10 9.52 5.97 -0.18
C SER A 10 9.31 4.59 0.48
N PRO A 11 9.61 3.47 -0.20
CA PRO A 11 9.53 2.15 0.42
C PRO A 11 10.48 1.95 1.61
N TYR A 12 11.52 2.80 1.71
CA TYR A 12 12.46 2.81 2.83
C TYR A 12 12.00 3.66 4.01
N GLU A 13 10.95 4.46 3.84
CA GLU A 13 10.42 5.26 4.93
C GLU A 13 9.72 4.34 5.94
N THR A 14 10.05 4.52 7.22
CA THR A 14 9.52 3.70 8.30
C THR A 14 8.36 4.39 8.99
N VAL A 15 7.31 3.64 9.30
CA VAL A 15 6.21 4.07 10.15
C VAL A 15 6.13 3.09 11.31
N GLY A 16 6.34 3.58 12.54
CA GLY A 16 6.36 2.72 13.74
C GLY A 16 7.46 1.64 13.70
N GLY A 17 8.58 1.90 13.01
CA GLY A 17 9.67 0.93 12.84
C GLY A 17 9.48 -0.06 11.68
N LEU A 18 8.36 -0.01 10.96
CA LEU A 18 8.10 -0.86 9.80
C LEU A 18 8.35 -0.10 8.51
N VAL A 19 9.26 -0.64 7.70
CA VAL A 19 9.40 -0.24 6.29
C VAL A 19 8.15 -0.65 5.52
N TYR A 20 7.81 0.07 4.45
CA TYR A 20 6.68 -0.24 3.56
C TYR A 20 5.27 -0.03 4.14
N PHE A 21 5.03 -0.18 5.45
CA PHE A 21 3.69 -0.04 6.05
C PHE A 21 3.04 1.31 5.73
N GLY A 22 3.78 2.42 5.91
CA GLY A 22 3.29 3.75 5.54
C GLY A 22 2.95 3.88 4.05
N ARG A 23 3.76 3.25 3.19
CA ARG A 23 3.55 3.25 1.74
C ARG A 23 2.28 2.46 1.35
N MET A 24 1.98 1.37 2.04
CA MET A 24 0.73 0.62 1.85
C MET A 24 -0.48 1.51 2.17
N LEU A 25 -0.45 2.24 3.28
CA LEU A 25 -1.51 3.18 3.65
C LEU A 25 -1.66 4.31 2.63
N ASP A 26 -0.55 4.88 2.15
CA ASP A 26 -0.60 5.92 1.13
C ASP A 26 -1.21 5.39 -0.19
N LYS A 27 -0.88 4.16 -0.60
CA LYS A 27 -1.51 3.51 -1.76
C LYS A 27 -3.03 3.40 -1.58
N ILE A 28 -3.50 2.99 -0.40
CA ILE A 28 -4.92 2.86 -0.08
C ILE A 28 -5.61 4.22 -0.15
N ARG A 29 -5.01 5.26 0.45
CA ARG A 29 -5.54 6.63 0.42
C ARG A 29 -5.58 7.21 -0.99
N LEU A 30 -4.50 7.05 -1.77
CA LEU A 30 -4.45 7.50 -3.16
C LEU A 30 -5.46 6.77 -4.05
N HIS A 31 -5.72 5.49 -3.77
CA HIS A 31 -6.76 4.73 -4.44
C HIS A 31 -8.15 5.25 -4.08
N ALA A 32 -8.43 5.51 -2.80
CA ALA A 32 -9.68 6.12 -2.35
C ALA A 32 -9.92 7.51 -2.97
N GLU A 33 -8.86 8.29 -3.17
CA GLU A 33 -8.90 9.60 -3.84
C GLU A 33 -8.95 9.51 -5.38
N GLY A 34 -8.84 8.32 -5.98
CA GLY A 34 -8.78 8.15 -7.44
C GLY A 34 -7.53 8.74 -8.11
N LYS A 35 -6.47 8.99 -7.33
CA LYS A 35 -5.19 9.57 -7.81
C LYS A 35 -4.13 8.51 -8.11
N LEU A 36 -4.45 7.24 -7.89
CA LEU A 36 -3.54 6.14 -8.15
C LEU A 36 -3.69 5.67 -9.62
N PRO A 37 -2.59 5.52 -10.39
CA PRO A 37 -2.66 5.00 -11.75
C PRO A 37 -3.22 3.57 -11.81
N ASP A 38 -4.02 3.25 -12.82
CA ASP A 38 -4.71 1.95 -12.98
C ASP A 38 -3.77 0.72 -12.94
N GLU A 39 -2.53 0.87 -13.44
CA GLU A 39 -1.51 -0.18 -13.38
C GLU A 39 -1.13 -0.55 -11.94
N TRP A 40 -1.22 0.42 -11.01
CA TRP A 40 -0.95 0.24 -9.59
C TRP A 40 -2.17 -0.26 -8.83
N VAL A 41 -3.37 0.10 -9.28
CA VAL A 41 -4.65 -0.44 -8.77
C VAL A 41 -4.72 -1.95 -8.98
N SER A 42 -4.26 -2.43 -10.13
CA SER A 42 -4.20 -3.87 -10.44
C SER A 42 -3.25 -4.64 -9.50
N CYS A 43 -2.29 -3.95 -8.87
CA CYS A 43 -1.33 -4.50 -7.92
C CYS A 43 -1.61 -4.07 -6.45
N LEU A 44 -2.85 -3.65 -6.15
CA LEU A 44 -3.25 -3.14 -4.84
C LEU A 44 -3.71 -4.29 -3.93
N GLY A 45 -3.26 -4.28 -2.66
CA GLY A 45 -3.75 -5.21 -1.65
C GLY A 45 -3.33 -6.67 -1.91
N PRO A 46 -4.13 -7.65 -1.47
CA PRO A 46 -3.84 -9.07 -1.62
C PRO A 46 -4.18 -9.61 -3.02
N ALA A 47 -4.03 -8.80 -4.08
CA ALA A 47 -4.22 -9.23 -5.47
C ALA A 47 -3.42 -10.51 -5.80
N HIS A 48 -2.22 -10.65 -5.21
CA HIS A 48 -1.47 -11.90 -5.18
C HIS A 48 -0.89 -12.14 -3.79
N ALA A 49 -0.77 -13.41 -3.39
CA ALA A 49 -0.15 -13.81 -2.11
C ALA A 49 1.32 -13.36 -1.97
N THR A 50 1.95 -12.98 -3.10
CA THR A 50 3.33 -12.50 -3.16
C THR A 50 3.44 -10.97 -3.17
N THR A 51 2.33 -10.22 -3.21
CA THR A 51 2.39 -8.76 -3.13
C THR A 51 2.93 -8.33 -1.77
N PHE A 52 3.61 -7.18 -1.75
CA PHE A 52 4.10 -6.62 -0.52
C PHE A 52 2.96 -6.21 0.42
N ASP A 53 1.83 -5.75 -0.11
CA ASP A 53 0.63 -5.44 0.67
C ASP A 53 0.11 -6.70 1.39
N ALA A 54 0.02 -7.85 0.70
CA ALA A 54 -0.37 -9.13 1.30
C ALA A 54 0.61 -9.58 2.40
N ARG A 55 1.91 -9.44 2.16
CA ARG A 55 2.95 -9.78 3.15
C ARG A 55 2.89 -8.88 4.38
N CYS A 56 2.64 -7.59 4.19
CA CYS A 56 2.51 -6.61 5.27
C CYS A 56 1.25 -6.88 6.11
N CYS A 57 0.10 -7.10 5.46
CA CYS A 57 -1.15 -7.50 6.11
C CYS A 57 -0.98 -8.80 6.90
N ARG A 58 -0.35 -9.83 6.31
CA ARG A 58 -0.05 -11.10 6.98
C ARG A 58 0.90 -10.94 8.16
N PHE A 59 1.93 -10.10 8.03
CA PHE A 59 2.87 -9.83 9.11
C PHE A 59 2.20 -9.14 10.30
N LEU A 60 1.27 -8.22 10.03
CA LEU A 60 0.52 -7.48 11.05
C LEU A 60 -0.72 -8.23 11.56
N GLY A 61 -1.17 -9.27 10.86
CA GLY A 61 -2.43 -9.96 11.15
C GLY A 61 -3.66 -9.10 10.92
N ILE A 62 -3.59 -8.16 9.96
CA ILE A 62 -4.68 -7.23 9.62
C ILE A 62 -5.30 -7.64 8.29
N ASP A 63 -6.61 -7.54 8.19
CA ASP A 63 -7.34 -7.76 6.94
C ASP A 63 -7.36 -6.49 6.07
N TYR A 64 -7.00 -6.64 4.79
CA TYR A 64 -6.93 -5.53 3.85
C TYR A 64 -8.28 -4.80 3.63
N PRO A 65 -9.44 -5.48 3.57
CA PRO A 65 -10.73 -4.81 3.48
C PRO A 65 -11.01 -3.84 4.62
N ASP A 66 -10.58 -4.16 5.84
CA ASP A 66 -10.78 -3.30 7.01
C ASP A 66 -10.00 -1.99 6.88
N LEU A 67 -8.77 -2.07 6.35
CA LEU A 67 -7.91 -0.92 6.05
C LEU A 67 -8.46 0.00 4.96
N VAL A 68 -9.30 -0.51 4.06
CA VAL A 68 -9.94 0.28 2.99
C VAL A 68 -11.24 0.94 3.47
N SER A 69 -11.87 0.40 4.52
CA SER A 69 -13.16 0.87 5.00
C SER A 69 -13.11 2.09 5.94
N GLU A 70 -11.92 2.48 6.39
CA GLU A 70 -11.65 3.60 7.31
C GLU A 70 -11.38 4.94 6.60
#